data_AF-A0A2D6CRK8-F1
#
_entry.id   AF-A0A2D6CRK8-F1
#
_cell.length_a   1.000
_cell.length_b   1.000
_cell.length_c   1.000
_cell.angle_alpha   90.00
_cell.angle_beta   90.00
_cell.angle_gamma   90.00
#
_symmetry.space_group_name_H-M   'P 1'
#
loop_
_entity.id
_entity.type
_entity.pdbx_description
1 polymer ?
#
loop_
_entity_poly.entity_id
_entity_poly.type
_entity_poly.pdbx_seq_one_letter_code
_entity_poly.pdbx_strand_id
1 'polypeptide(L)'
;MKDTIAMTISSHIRSGLCLVLLLLASSTVTAQSTDIQRAADAYNAGDYATAIAIWEPYAHQGNREAQYAMGVVYFEGNGVSKNLDEALAWFRKAANSGHPTAMFNLGVAYWQGRGLTKNFSQAVDWWERAAESGDVASQYNLGLAYYLGKGAEKDIDKARNWLARASEQGHADANRVLGIIGEKDIATQSAPTTPATTASSTTPAPSAARPEVTQAEPTEQKTKTPVIITTRFRAAEVALDKLALRSAPSSQSPVIHTLRQGTPVKIVQAEGPWGRVEIPGPVRLWVFGDYVQGAPDGRVSADQVRLRTRPTTGENSRVAAHLNKGDAVTVHSSTGDWKHVSSRTLLPLWVQLSGLSEQNPVTQGWLDNFNALSRTGQDKPKVTVPDADPPAPAPFRAAWIKTDETAVVGRPAADAPVLNLLAKDTPIKVIGSKDDWLMIQSPMGLDVWVFGKFISETGARAQINDDRVRIRSLPSTGADSDVLGLLDKGTAVDVKSRKGDWIRLRVTSAVAGWVDGTRLTTPGAVSADWQERWDAIRSEVAR
;
A
#
# COMPACT_ATOMS: atom_id res chain seq x y z
N MET A 1 -57.28 -3.53 -47.40
CA MET A 1 -58.36 -2.53 -47.34
C MET A 1 -58.63 -2.28 -45.87
N LYS A 2 -58.17 -1.12 -45.35
CA LYS A 2 -58.98 0.09 -45.12
C LYS A 2 -60.01 -0.15 -44.01
N ASP A 3 -60.23 0.66 -43.00
CA ASP A 3 -59.72 1.92 -42.46
C ASP A 3 -60.55 2.05 -41.15
N THR A 4 -59.97 2.21 -39.96
CA THR A 4 -59.79 3.51 -39.26
C THR A 4 -60.99 3.92 -38.38
N ILE A 5 -60.67 4.55 -37.23
CA ILE A 5 -61.47 5.48 -36.38
C ILE A 5 -62.16 4.83 -35.16
N ALA A 6 -61.99 5.23 -33.89
CA ALA A 6 -61.12 6.19 -33.20
C ALA A 6 -61.34 6.14 -31.65
N MET A 7 -60.30 6.55 -30.90
CA MET A 7 -60.32 7.47 -29.72
C MET A 7 -61.11 7.08 -28.43
N THR A 8 -60.67 7.27 -27.17
CA THR A 8 -59.58 8.09 -26.58
C THR A 8 -59.49 7.88 -25.04
N ILE A 9 -58.26 7.64 -24.55
CA ILE A 9 -57.51 8.27 -23.40
C ILE A 9 -58.07 8.27 -21.96
N SER A 10 -57.28 7.70 -21.00
CA SER A 10 -56.62 8.50 -19.92
C SER A 10 -55.55 7.72 -19.11
N SER A 11 -54.28 8.15 -19.26
CA SER A 11 -53.18 8.35 -18.27
C SER A 11 -52.76 7.17 -17.34
N HIS A 12 -51.50 6.70 -17.31
CA HIS A 12 -50.31 7.46 -16.89
C HIS A 12 -48.98 7.02 -17.57
N ILE A 13 -48.21 8.04 -17.94
CA ILE A 13 -46.81 8.01 -18.36
C ILE A 13 -45.92 7.96 -17.12
N ARG A 14 -44.97 7.01 -17.05
CA ARG A 14 -43.59 7.10 -16.48
C ARG A 14 -42.99 5.70 -16.28
N SER A 15 -42.50 5.05 -17.35
CA SER A 15 -41.60 3.86 -17.28
C SER A 15 -40.96 3.55 -18.64
N GLY A 16 -40.50 4.57 -19.39
CA GLY A 16 -40.01 4.40 -20.77
C GLY A 16 -38.52 4.62 -21.03
N LEU A 17 -37.75 5.15 -20.07
CA LEU A 17 -36.42 5.68 -20.38
C LEU A 17 -35.24 4.72 -20.07
N CYS A 18 -35.43 3.68 -19.24
CA CYS A 18 -34.30 2.77 -18.90
C CYS A 18 -34.13 1.59 -19.86
N LEU A 19 -35.19 1.09 -20.49
CA LEU A 19 -35.09 -0.11 -21.35
C LEU A 19 -34.51 0.21 -22.74
N VAL A 20 -34.82 1.39 -23.29
CA VAL A 20 -34.28 1.85 -24.59
C VAL A 20 -32.80 2.24 -24.48
N LEU A 21 -32.37 2.83 -23.36
CA LEU A 21 -30.95 3.18 -23.11
C LEU A 21 -30.06 1.94 -22.92
N LEU A 22 -30.56 0.87 -22.28
CA LEU A 22 -29.83 -0.40 -22.12
C LEU A 22 -29.74 -1.19 -23.44
N LEU A 23 -30.79 -1.19 -24.26
CA LEU A 23 -30.75 -1.80 -25.60
C LEU A 23 -29.86 -1.01 -26.56
N LEU A 24 -29.89 0.33 -26.52
CA LEU A 24 -29.02 1.19 -27.32
C LEU A 24 -27.55 1.03 -26.92
N ALA A 25 -27.24 1.02 -25.62
CA ALA A 25 -25.87 0.79 -25.12
C ALA A 25 -25.34 -0.60 -25.53
N SER A 26 -26.20 -1.62 -25.57
CA SER A 26 -25.82 -2.96 -26.03
C SER A 26 -25.60 -3.00 -27.55
N SER A 27 -26.40 -2.27 -28.32
CA SER A 27 -26.22 -2.14 -29.78
C SER A 27 -25.01 -1.30 -30.18
N THR A 28 -24.64 -0.28 -29.40
CA THR A 28 -23.46 0.55 -29.68
C THR A 28 -22.16 -0.15 -29.30
N VAL A 29 -22.14 -0.93 -28.21
CA VAL A 29 -20.97 -1.75 -27.83
C VAL A 29 -20.72 -2.87 -28.84
N THR A 30 -21.78 -3.50 -29.36
CA THR A 30 -21.67 -4.53 -30.40
C THR A 30 -21.29 -3.95 -31.78
N ALA A 31 -21.82 -2.79 -32.16
CA ALA A 31 -21.38 -2.10 -33.38
C ALA A 31 -19.92 -1.64 -33.29
N GLN A 32 -19.51 -1.10 -32.13
CA GLN A 32 -18.12 -0.71 -31.89
C GLN A 32 -17.17 -1.90 -31.99
N SER A 33 -17.48 -3.04 -31.37
CA SER A 33 -16.61 -4.22 -31.47
C SER A 33 -16.49 -4.74 -32.90
N THR A 34 -17.56 -4.68 -33.71
CA THR A 34 -17.50 -5.07 -35.13
C THR A 34 -16.64 -4.13 -35.98
N ASP A 35 -16.68 -2.82 -35.73
CA ASP A 35 -15.85 -1.86 -36.45
C ASP A 35 -14.37 -1.99 -36.10
N ILE A 36 -14.05 -2.19 -34.82
CA ILE A 36 -12.67 -2.42 -34.39
C ILE A 36 -12.10 -3.69 -35.03
N GLN A 37 -12.90 -4.75 -35.14
CA GLN A 37 -12.48 -5.98 -35.80
C GLN A 37 -12.29 -5.78 -37.31
N ARG A 38 -13.23 -5.09 -37.98
CA ARG A 38 -13.11 -4.75 -39.40
C ARG A 38 -11.85 -3.93 -39.71
N ALA A 39 -11.49 -3.01 -38.81
CA ALA A 39 -10.25 -2.26 -38.92
C ALA A 39 -9.00 -3.14 -38.74
N ALA A 40 -9.04 -4.10 -37.81
CA ALA A 40 -7.97 -5.09 -37.66
C ALA A 40 -7.81 -5.98 -38.91
N ASP A 41 -8.92 -6.42 -39.49
CA ASP A 41 -8.92 -7.22 -40.71
C ASP A 41 -8.37 -6.41 -41.91
N ALA A 42 -8.76 -5.14 -42.03
CA ALA A 42 -8.21 -4.23 -43.04
C ALA A 42 -6.70 -4.01 -42.85
N TYR A 43 -6.24 -3.81 -41.61
CA TYR A 43 -4.82 -3.68 -41.29
C TYR A 43 -4.02 -4.93 -41.67
N ASN A 44 -4.54 -6.11 -41.33
CA ASN A 44 -3.91 -7.39 -41.69
C ASN A 44 -3.90 -7.65 -43.20
N ALA A 45 -4.85 -7.10 -43.94
CA ALA A 45 -4.89 -7.14 -45.40
C ALA A 45 -3.96 -6.09 -46.06
N GLY A 46 -3.30 -5.23 -45.28
CA GLY A 46 -2.44 -4.15 -45.77
C GLY A 46 -3.18 -2.87 -46.15
N ASP A 47 -4.50 -2.80 -45.95
CA ASP A 47 -5.29 -1.57 -46.13
C ASP A 47 -5.23 -0.70 -44.87
N TYR A 48 -4.05 -0.13 -44.66
CA TYR A 48 -3.77 0.69 -43.48
C TYR A 48 -4.61 1.97 -43.44
N ALA A 49 -4.94 2.55 -44.59
CA ALA A 49 -5.74 3.77 -44.66
C ALA A 49 -7.15 3.54 -44.12
N THR A 50 -7.81 2.46 -44.53
CA THR A 50 -9.12 2.07 -44.00
C THR A 50 -9.04 1.74 -42.52
N ALA A 51 -8.03 0.98 -42.09
CA ALA A 51 -7.84 0.63 -40.68
C ALA A 51 -7.72 1.88 -39.79
N ILE A 52 -6.87 2.83 -40.18
CA ILE A 52 -6.64 4.09 -39.46
C ILE A 52 -7.92 4.93 -39.43
N ALA A 53 -8.60 5.09 -40.56
CA ALA A 53 -9.83 5.87 -40.65
C ALA A 53 -10.95 5.35 -39.72
N ILE A 54 -10.96 4.04 -39.45
CA ILE A 54 -11.89 3.44 -38.49
C ILE A 54 -11.38 3.57 -37.06
N TRP A 55 -10.12 3.23 -36.77
CA TRP A 55 -9.59 3.25 -35.41
C TRP A 55 -9.46 4.66 -34.81
N GLU A 56 -9.05 5.66 -35.58
CA GLU A 56 -8.80 7.02 -35.10
C GLU A 56 -9.98 7.62 -34.31
N PRO A 57 -11.22 7.68 -34.82
CA PRO A 57 -12.34 8.23 -34.06
C PRO A 57 -12.62 7.45 -32.77
N TYR A 58 -12.53 6.12 -32.79
CA TYR A 58 -12.71 5.31 -31.59
C TYR A 58 -11.58 5.50 -30.57
N ALA A 59 -10.34 5.70 -31.04
CA ALA A 59 -9.19 5.97 -30.18
C ALA A 59 -9.36 7.30 -29.44
N HIS A 60 -9.88 8.33 -30.13
CA HIS A 60 -10.23 9.63 -29.54
C HIS A 60 -11.41 9.55 -28.56
N GLN A 61 -12.32 8.59 -28.74
CA GLN A 61 -13.43 8.30 -27.80
C GLN A 61 -13.01 7.48 -26.58
N GLY A 62 -11.73 7.10 -26.45
CA GLY A 62 -11.25 6.34 -25.31
C GLY A 62 -11.29 4.82 -25.47
N ASN A 63 -11.59 4.30 -26.67
CA ASN A 63 -11.54 2.86 -26.89
C ASN A 63 -10.11 2.34 -26.77
N ARG A 64 -9.86 1.50 -25.77
CA ARG A 64 -8.51 1.02 -25.44
C ARG A 64 -7.84 0.22 -26.56
N GLU A 65 -8.62 -0.56 -27.33
CA GLU A 65 -8.12 -1.39 -28.43
C GLU A 65 -7.71 -0.50 -29.61
N ALA A 66 -8.55 0.49 -29.96
CA ALA A 66 -8.24 1.47 -30.98
C ALA A 66 -7.02 2.34 -30.60
N GLN A 67 -6.91 2.75 -29.34
CA GLN A 67 -5.74 3.49 -28.84
C GLN A 67 -4.46 2.66 -28.95
N TYR A 68 -4.52 1.36 -28.62
CA TYR A 68 -3.37 0.47 -28.78
C TYR A 68 -3.02 0.30 -30.25
N ALA A 69 -4.01 0.08 -31.12
CA ALA A 69 -3.82 -0.07 -32.56
C ALA A 69 -3.19 1.18 -33.20
N MET A 70 -3.63 2.38 -32.82
CA MET A 70 -2.98 3.64 -33.24
C MET A 70 -1.51 3.71 -32.78
N GLY A 71 -1.20 3.22 -31.58
CA GLY A 71 0.19 3.08 -31.13
C GLY A 71 1.03 2.16 -32.02
N VAL A 72 0.46 1.02 -32.44
CA VAL A 72 1.11 0.08 -33.37
C VAL A 72 1.31 0.71 -34.75
N VAL A 73 0.31 1.43 -35.28
CA VAL A 73 0.39 2.16 -36.55
C VAL A 73 1.61 3.08 -36.59
N TYR A 74 1.80 3.92 -35.56
CA TYR A 74 2.97 4.81 -35.49
C TYR A 74 4.29 4.07 -35.20
N PHE A 75 4.25 2.97 -34.45
CA PHE A 75 5.44 2.17 -34.13
C PHE A 75 6.01 1.47 -35.37
N GLU A 76 5.14 0.90 -36.20
CA GLU A 76 5.52 0.20 -37.42
C GLU A 76 5.72 1.17 -38.61
N GLY A 77 4.95 2.27 -38.66
CA GLY A 77 4.92 3.18 -39.80
C GLY A 77 4.02 2.69 -40.94
N ASN A 78 2.99 1.93 -40.61
CA ASN A 78 2.06 1.35 -41.59
C ASN A 78 0.91 2.34 -41.83
N GLY A 79 0.89 2.96 -43.01
CA GLY A 79 -0.11 3.98 -43.38
C GLY A 79 0.20 5.40 -42.87
N VAL A 80 1.21 5.57 -42.02
CA VAL A 80 1.73 6.86 -41.53
C VAL A 80 3.26 6.82 -41.41
N SER A 81 3.90 7.98 -41.29
CA SER A 81 5.33 8.04 -40.94
C SER A 81 5.59 7.42 -39.57
N LYS A 82 6.56 6.51 -39.50
CA LYS A 82 7.03 5.90 -38.26
C LYS A 82 7.44 6.98 -37.25
N ASN A 83 6.85 6.95 -36.07
CA ASN A 83 7.12 7.90 -35.00
C ASN A 83 7.01 7.21 -33.64
N LEU A 84 8.14 7.03 -32.97
CA LEU A 84 8.21 6.34 -31.69
C LEU A 84 7.55 7.13 -30.55
N ASP A 85 7.65 8.46 -30.57
CA ASP A 85 7.08 9.30 -29.51
C ASP A 85 5.56 9.30 -29.57
N GLU A 86 4.98 9.39 -30.77
CA GLU A 86 3.53 9.23 -30.99
C GLU A 86 3.05 7.83 -30.60
N ALA A 87 3.80 6.78 -30.98
CA ALA A 87 3.47 5.42 -30.58
C ALA A 87 3.40 5.27 -29.05
N LEU A 88 4.40 5.80 -28.34
CA LEU A 88 4.46 5.78 -26.89
C LEU A 88 3.35 6.62 -26.24
N ALA A 89 2.95 7.74 -26.86
CA ALA A 89 1.83 8.55 -26.40
C ALA A 89 0.49 7.79 -26.53
N TRP A 90 0.27 7.09 -27.64
CA TRP A 90 -0.91 6.25 -27.82
C TRP A 90 -0.91 5.02 -26.91
N PHE A 91 0.21 4.34 -26.74
CA PHE A 91 0.35 3.26 -25.75
C PHE A 91 0.06 3.76 -24.32
N ARG A 92 0.46 4.99 -23.97
CA ARG A 92 0.10 5.62 -22.69
C ARG A 92 -1.41 5.74 -22.51
N LYS A 93 -2.11 6.23 -23.53
CA LYS A 93 -3.57 6.37 -23.51
C LYS A 93 -4.24 5.01 -23.35
N ALA A 94 -3.85 4.02 -24.18
CA ALA A 94 -4.38 2.66 -24.12
C ALA A 94 -4.15 2.01 -22.75
N ALA A 95 -2.95 2.15 -22.19
CA ALA A 95 -2.60 1.63 -20.87
C ALA A 95 -3.43 2.28 -19.76
N ASN A 96 -3.65 3.60 -19.81
CA ASN A 96 -4.53 4.29 -18.86
C ASN A 96 -6.00 3.85 -19.00
N SER A 97 -6.41 3.43 -20.20
CA SER A 97 -7.72 2.83 -20.48
C SER A 97 -7.78 1.31 -20.16
N GLY A 98 -6.75 0.76 -19.52
CA GLY A 98 -6.74 -0.63 -19.05
C GLY A 98 -6.28 -1.67 -20.09
N HIS A 99 -5.58 -1.28 -21.16
CA HIS A 99 -5.05 -2.23 -22.15
C HIS A 99 -3.77 -2.92 -21.66
N PRO A 100 -3.75 -4.25 -21.41
CA PRO A 100 -2.63 -4.93 -20.78
C PRO A 100 -1.35 -4.93 -21.62
N THR A 101 -1.45 -5.17 -22.93
CA THR A 101 -0.29 -5.18 -23.83
C THR A 101 0.34 -3.79 -23.99
N ALA A 102 -0.44 -2.72 -23.87
CA ALA A 102 0.08 -1.35 -23.91
C ALA A 102 0.89 -1.05 -22.65
N MET A 103 0.41 -1.51 -21.48
CA MET A 103 1.17 -1.46 -20.23
C MET A 103 2.48 -2.26 -20.36
N PHE A 104 2.44 -3.47 -20.91
CA PHE A 104 3.64 -4.27 -21.17
C PHE A 104 4.66 -3.52 -22.04
N ASN A 105 4.22 -2.95 -23.17
CA ASN A 105 5.07 -2.21 -24.10
C ASN A 105 5.70 -0.97 -23.47
N LEU A 106 4.97 -0.22 -22.65
CA LEU A 106 5.54 0.88 -21.87
C LEU A 106 6.58 0.38 -20.88
N GLY A 107 6.33 -0.75 -20.23
CA GLY A 107 7.30 -1.37 -19.34
C GLY A 107 8.61 -1.71 -20.06
N VAL A 108 8.52 -2.30 -21.26
CA VAL A 108 9.68 -2.60 -22.11
C VAL A 108 10.41 -1.33 -22.56
N ALA A 109 9.68 -0.28 -22.96
CA ALA A 109 10.27 0.99 -23.39
C ALA A 109 11.09 1.64 -22.27
N TYR A 110 10.56 1.68 -21.04
CA TYR A 110 11.31 2.14 -19.86
C TYR A 110 12.49 1.23 -19.51
N TRP A 111 12.32 -0.09 -19.62
CA TRP A 111 13.40 -1.03 -19.32
C TRP A 111 14.59 -0.88 -20.27
N GLN A 112 14.32 -0.68 -21.56
CA GLN A 112 15.36 -0.56 -22.59
C GLN A 112 15.90 0.86 -22.71
N GLY A 113 15.09 1.87 -22.36
CA GLY A 113 15.38 3.28 -22.63
C GLY A 113 15.12 3.68 -24.08
N ARG A 114 14.10 3.08 -24.71
CA ARG A 114 13.78 3.29 -26.14
C ARG A 114 12.64 4.30 -26.25
N GLY A 115 12.95 5.52 -26.73
CA GLY A 115 11.99 6.63 -26.80
C GLY A 115 11.60 7.23 -25.44
N LEU A 116 12.05 6.63 -24.34
CA LEU A 116 11.90 7.12 -22.97
C LEU A 116 13.25 7.00 -22.26
N THR A 117 13.49 7.87 -21.28
CA THR A 117 14.64 7.72 -20.39
C THR A 117 14.55 6.38 -19.66
N LYS A 118 15.63 5.58 -19.74
CA LYS A 118 15.71 4.25 -19.13
C LYS A 118 15.40 4.31 -17.64
N ASN A 119 14.41 3.56 -17.19
CA ASN A 119 13.98 3.52 -15.81
C ASN A 119 13.38 2.14 -15.45
N PHE A 120 14.17 1.30 -14.77
CA PHE A 120 13.72 -0.04 -14.38
C PHE A 120 12.55 -0.05 -13.39
N SER A 121 12.39 0.99 -12.56
CA SER A 121 11.28 1.08 -11.60
C SER A 121 9.96 1.33 -12.31
N GLN A 122 9.94 2.31 -13.22
CA GLN A 122 8.77 2.57 -14.06
C GLN A 122 8.41 1.37 -14.94
N ALA A 123 9.43 0.62 -15.40
CA ALA A 123 9.19 -0.62 -16.11
C ALA A 123 8.41 -1.64 -15.25
N VAL A 124 8.85 -1.84 -14.01
CA VAL A 124 8.17 -2.73 -13.05
C VAL A 124 6.76 -2.24 -12.73
N ASP A 125 6.54 -0.94 -12.54
CA ASP A 125 5.21 -0.39 -12.24
C ASP A 125 4.20 -0.72 -13.36
N TRP A 126 4.62 -0.58 -14.62
CA TRP A 126 3.79 -0.91 -15.76
C TRP A 126 3.56 -2.42 -15.91
N TRP A 127 4.60 -3.24 -15.72
CA TRP A 127 4.47 -4.70 -15.75
C TRP A 127 3.60 -5.23 -14.61
N GLU A 128 3.62 -4.64 -13.42
CA GLU A 128 2.73 -5.05 -12.33
C GLU A 128 1.27 -4.86 -12.69
N ARG A 129 0.89 -3.72 -13.26
CA ARG A 129 -0.49 -3.45 -13.70
C ARG A 129 -0.94 -4.39 -14.82
N ALA A 130 -0.05 -4.64 -15.78
CA ALA A 130 -0.30 -5.57 -16.87
C ALA A 130 -0.46 -7.01 -16.34
N ALA A 131 0.42 -7.44 -15.45
CA ALA A 131 0.42 -8.77 -14.84
C ALA A 131 -0.83 -9.03 -13.99
N GLU A 132 -1.28 -8.02 -13.23
CA GLU A 132 -2.56 -8.03 -12.50
C GLU A 132 -3.77 -8.13 -13.44
N SER A 133 -3.65 -7.59 -14.66
CA SER A 133 -4.67 -7.69 -15.71
C SER A 133 -4.56 -8.97 -16.57
N GLY A 134 -3.69 -9.91 -16.18
CA GLY A 134 -3.54 -11.20 -16.84
C GLY A 134 -2.50 -11.26 -17.96
N ASP A 135 -1.71 -10.20 -18.19
CA ASP A 135 -0.65 -10.23 -19.22
C ASP A 135 0.50 -11.17 -18.81
N VAL A 136 0.62 -12.29 -19.51
CA VAL A 136 1.55 -13.39 -19.20
C VAL A 136 3.02 -12.95 -19.32
N ALA A 137 3.35 -12.16 -20.33
CA ALA A 137 4.72 -11.67 -20.55
C ALA A 137 5.16 -10.71 -19.43
N SER A 138 4.24 -9.87 -18.96
CA SER A 138 4.46 -8.99 -17.81
C SER A 138 4.61 -9.77 -16.51
N GLN A 139 3.84 -10.84 -16.28
CA GLN A 139 4.02 -11.73 -15.13
C GLN A 139 5.43 -12.34 -15.12
N TYR A 140 5.91 -12.80 -16.27
CA TYR A 140 7.28 -13.30 -16.42
C TYR A 140 8.34 -12.21 -16.13
N ASN A 141 8.22 -11.04 -16.77
CA ASN A 141 9.18 -9.94 -16.59
C ASN A 141 9.21 -9.41 -15.15
N LEU A 142 8.05 -9.36 -14.49
CA LEU A 142 7.93 -8.98 -13.09
C LEU A 142 8.60 -10.00 -12.18
N GLY A 143 8.39 -11.30 -12.45
CA GLY A 143 9.08 -12.39 -11.79
C GLY A 143 10.60 -12.28 -11.89
N LEU A 144 11.12 -11.97 -13.08
CA LEU A 144 12.56 -11.71 -13.29
C LEU A 144 13.05 -10.46 -12.57
N ALA A 145 12.28 -9.37 -12.57
CA ALA A 145 12.64 -8.14 -11.88
C ALA A 145 12.82 -8.37 -10.37
N TYR A 146 11.90 -9.11 -9.75
CA TYR A 146 11.98 -9.52 -8.35
C TYR A 146 13.11 -10.53 -8.10
N TYR A 147 13.36 -11.46 -9.01
CA TYR A 147 14.48 -12.42 -8.87
C TYR A 147 15.86 -11.73 -8.93
N LEU A 148 16.03 -10.77 -9.85
CA LEU A 148 17.29 -10.06 -10.07
C LEU A 148 17.46 -8.84 -9.14
N GLY A 149 16.40 -8.39 -8.47
CA GLY A 149 16.40 -7.14 -7.69
C GLY A 149 16.59 -5.90 -8.57
N LYS A 150 16.08 -5.94 -9.80
CA LYS A 150 16.29 -4.89 -10.81
C LYS A 150 14.98 -4.19 -11.13
N GLY A 151 14.87 -2.92 -10.71
CA GLY A 151 13.63 -2.15 -10.80
C GLY A 151 12.67 -2.39 -9.63
N ALA A 152 12.81 -3.49 -8.91
CA ALA A 152 12.15 -3.76 -7.63
C ALA A 152 13.15 -4.37 -6.62
N GLU A 153 12.80 -4.33 -5.33
CA GLU A 153 13.53 -5.03 -4.28
C GLU A 153 13.56 -6.53 -4.58
N LYS A 154 14.70 -7.17 -4.38
CA LYS A 154 14.84 -8.61 -4.62
C LYS A 154 13.91 -9.37 -3.69
N ASP A 155 13.03 -10.17 -4.24
CA ASP A 155 11.99 -10.90 -3.50
C ASP A 155 11.75 -12.25 -4.18
N ILE A 156 12.28 -13.32 -3.60
CA ILE A 156 12.23 -14.65 -4.20
C ILE A 156 10.82 -15.21 -4.17
N ASP A 157 10.03 -14.91 -3.14
CA ASP A 157 8.67 -15.44 -3.02
C ASP A 157 7.72 -14.77 -4.02
N LYS A 158 7.83 -13.44 -4.20
CA LYS A 158 7.15 -12.75 -5.30
C LYS A 158 7.62 -13.22 -6.66
N ALA A 159 8.93 -13.44 -6.84
CA ALA A 159 9.45 -13.97 -8.09
C ALA A 159 8.82 -15.33 -8.43
N ARG A 160 8.80 -16.27 -7.46
CA ARG A 160 8.15 -17.58 -7.63
C ARG A 160 6.66 -17.42 -7.93
N ASN A 161 5.94 -16.56 -7.21
CA ASN A 161 4.51 -16.37 -7.41
C ASN A 161 4.18 -15.90 -8.84
N TRP A 162 4.88 -14.87 -9.31
CA TRP A 162 4.64 -14.33 -10.65
C TRP A 162 5.10 -15.26 -11.77
N LEU A 163 6.25 -15.93 -11.60
CA LEU A 163 6.72 -16.93 -12.55
C LEU A 163 5.81 -18.17 -12.60
N ALA A 164 5.25 -18.60 -11.46
CA ALA A 164 4.29 -19.71 -11.42
C ALA A 164 3.03 -19.37 -12.21
N ARG A 165 2.46 -18.18 -12.01
CA ARG A 165 1.29 -17.72 -12.80
C ARG A 165 1.59 -17.67 -14.30
N ALA A 166 2.76 -17.17 -14.69
CA ALA A 166 3.15 -17.13 -16.09
C ALA A 166 3.32 -18.55 -16.67
N SER A 167 3.90 -19.46 -15.88
CA SER A 167 4.05 -20.87 -16.24
C SER A 167 2.70 -21.59 -16.41
N GLU A 168 1.78 -21.40 -15.48
CA GLU A 168 0.42 -21.97 -15.52
C GLU A 168 -0.35 -21.53 -16.78
N GLN A 169 -0.01 -20.37 -17.33
CA GLN A 169 -0.55 -19.83 -18.59
C GLN A 169 0.32 -20.15 -19.81
N GLY A 170 1.31 -21.04 -19.68
CA GLY A 170 2.09 -21.58 -20.80
C GLY A 170 3.35 -20.79 -21.18
N HIS A 171 3.83 -19.84 -20.37
CA HIS A 171 5.07 -19.12 -20.68
C HIS A 171 6.29 -20.05 -20.57
N ALA A 172 6.88 -20.41 -21.72
CA ALA A 172 7.92 -21.43 -21.82
C ALA A 172 9.15 -21.15 -20.94
N ASP A 173 9.59 -19.90 -20.86
CA ASP A 173 10.78 -19.54 -20.08
C ASP A 173 10.53 -19.45 -18.57
N ALA A 174 9.26 -19.32 -18.14
CA ALA A 174 8.95 -19.17 -16.72
C ALA A 174 9.29 -20.45 -15.94
N ASN A 175 9.01 -21.62 -16.53
CA ASN A 175 9.38 -22.93 -15.98
C ASN A 175 10.88 -23.10 -15.81
N ARG A 176 11.68 -22.64 -16.78
CA ARG A 176 13.14 -22.73 -16.70
C ARG A 176 13.67 -21.91 -15.53
N VAL A 177 13.16 -20.69 -15.35
CA VAL A 177 13.59 -19.81 -14.25
C VAL A 177 13.16 -20.36 -12.89
N LEU A 178 11.95 -20.93 -12.78
CA LEU A 178 11.51 -21.60 -11.55
C LEU A 178 12.42 -22.77 -11.15
N GLY A 179 12.88 -23.57 -12.12
CA GLY A 179 13.87 -24.62 -11.88
C GLY A 179 15.17 -24.08 -11.29
N ILE A 180 15.72 -23.01 -11.86
CA ILE A 180 16.95 -22.34 -11.37
C ILE A 180 16.76 -21.80 -9.95
N ILE A 181 15.59 -21.23 -9.64
CA ILE A 181 15.29 -20.74 -8.29
C ILE A 181 15.28 -21.91 -7.29
N GLY A 182 14.57 -23.01 -7.61
CA GLY A 182 14.48 -24.18 -6.75
C GLY A 182 15.82 -24.88 -6.50
N GLU A 183 16.68 -24.99 -7.52
CA GLU A 183 18.02 -25.60 -7.39
C GLU A 183 18.93 -24.81 -6.44
N LYS A 184 18.83 -23.47 -6.45
CA LYS A 184 19.62 -22.61 -5.55
C LYS A 184 19.19 -22.74 -4.09
N ASP A 185 17.92 -22.99 -3.83
CA ASP A 185 17.39 -23.19 -2.47
C ASP A 185 17.76 -24.57 -1.91
N ILE A 186 17.87 -25.59 -2.76
CA ILE A 186 18.38 -26.91 -2.37
C ILE A 186 19.87 -26.82 -2.00
N ALA A 187 20.65 -26.01 -2.74
CA ALA A 187 22.06 -25.78 -2.44
C ALA A 187 22.29 -25.02 -1.11
N THR A 188 21.38 -24.11 -0.72
CA THR A 188 21.46 -23.39 0.57
C THR A 188 20.87 -24.15 1.75
N GLN A 189 19.95 -25.10 1.52
CA GLN A 189 19.39 -25.96 2.57
C GLN A 189 20.22 -27.22 2.87
N SER A 190 21.20 -27.56 2.02
CA SER A 190 22.06 -28.75 2.20
C SER A 190 23.22 -28.56 3.20
N ALA A 191 23.25 -27.46 3.96
CA ALA A 191 24.15 -27.31 5.12
C ALA A 191 23.50 -27.95 6.36
N PRO A 192 24.16 -28.88 7.07
CA PRO A 192 23.47 -29.79 7.98
C PRO A 192 23.19 -29.17 9.34
N THR A 193 21.93 -29.13 9.76
CA THR A 193 21.54 -29.19 11.18
C THR A 193 20.38 -30.17 11.39
N THR A 194 20.61 -31.01 12.40
CA THR A 194 19.92 -32.25 12.79
C THR A 194 18.48 -32.02 13.31
N PRO A 195 17.52 -32.94 13.10
CA PRO A 195 16.17 -32.83 13.65
C PRO A 195 16.00 -33.58 14.99
N ALA A 196 15.15 -33.05 15.87
CA ALA A 196 14.64 -33.74 17.06
C ALA A 196 13.09 -33.61 17.17
N THR A 197 12.39 -34.62 16.63
CA THR A 197 11.45 -35.54 17.30
C THR A 197 10.48 -35.01 18.40
N THR A 198 9.16 -34.99 18.07
CA THR A 198 7.94 -35.55 18.74
C THR A 198 7.77 -35.51 20.29
N ALA A 199 6.60 -35.42 20.94
CA ALA A 199 5.17 -35.61 20.61
C ALA A 199 4.24 -35.14 21.77
N SER A 200 2.93 -35.10 21.46
CA SER A 200 1.78 -35.59 22.26
C SER A 200 0.93 -34.68 23.18
N SER A 201 -0.36 -34.95 23.02
CA SER A 201 -1.62 -34.51 23.63
C SER A 201 -1.77 -34.78 25.14
N THR A 202 -2.78 -34.21 25.82
CA THR A 202 -4.12 -34.82 26.08
C THR A 202 -4.93 -33.96 27.08
N THR A 203 -6.24 -33.81 26.86
CA THR A 203 -7.28 -33.39 27.83
C THR A 203 -7.57 -34.53 28.84
N PRO A 204 -8.24 -34.32 29.99
CA PRO A 204 -9.72 -34.44 29.99
C PRO A 204 -10.47 -33.57 31.04
N ALA A 205 -11.77 -33.37 30.78
CA ALA A 205 -12.82 -33.01 31.76
C ALA A 205 -13.21 -34.27 32.61
N PRO A 206 -14.24 -34.33 33.50
CA PRO A 206 -15.31 -33.35 33.85
C PRO A 206 -15.64 -33.29 35.38
N SER A 207 -16.64 -32.50 35.80
CA SER A 207 -17.75 -32.94 36.69
C SER A 207 -18.60 -31.78 37.21
N ALA A 208 -19.89 -32.08 37.38
CA ALA A 208 -21.03 -31.28 37.79
C ALA A 208 -20.99 -30.73 39.23
N ALA A 209 -21.69 -29.62 39.47
CA ALA A 209 -22.98 -29.57 40.22
C ALA A 209 -23.25 -28.18 40.84
N ARG A 210 -24.52 -27.77 40.75
CA ARG A 210 -25.23 -26.61 41.33
C ARG A 210 -25.60 -26.92 42.80
N PRO A 211 -25.75 -25.97 43.77
CA PRO A 211 -26.82 -24.95 43.87
C PRO A 211 -26.28 -23.58 44.38
N GLU A 212 -27.00 -22.47 44.54
CA GLU A 212 -28.31 -22.23 45.15
C GLU A 212 -28.69 -20.74 44.90
N VAL A 213 -29.98 -20.44 44.92
CA VAL A 213 -30.55 -19.12 44.62
C VAL A 213 -30.76 -18.36 45.93
N THR A 214 -30.24 -17.13 46.03
CA THR A 214 -30.71 -16.13 47.00
C THR A 214 -30.99 -14.83 46.25
N GLN A 215 -32.23 -14.40 46.31
CA GLN A 215 -32.76 -13.16 45.75
C GLN A 215 -32.22 -11.95 46.52
N ALA A 216 -31.86 -10.89 45.78
CA ALA A 216 -31.86 -9.52 46.27
C ALA A 216 -32.67 -8.65 45.29
N GLU A 217 -33.43 -7.72 45.86
CA GLU A 217 -34.59 -7.02 45.33
C GLU A 217 -34.37 -6.22 44.02
N PRO A 218 -35.42 -6.04 43.19
CA PRO A 218 -35.35 -5.23 41.99
C PRO A 218 -35.46 -3.75 42.37
N THR A 219 -34.42 -2.97 42.09
CA THR A 219 -34.58 -1.52 41.99
C THR A 219 -35.38 -1.23 40.73
N GLU A 220 -36.57 -0.72 40.94
CA GLU A 220 -37.58 -0.36 39.94
C GLU A 220 -37.04 0.72 38.97
N GLN A 221 -36.36 0.30 37.90
CA GLN A 221 -36.11 1.16 36.74
C GLN A 221 -37.26 0.97 35.75
N LYS A 222 -38.18 1.93 35.81
CA LYS A 222 -39.25 2.24 34.84
C LYS A 222 -38.83 1.87 33.41
N THR A 223 -39.15 0.65 32.97
CA THR A 223 -38.86 0.17 31.62
C THR A 223 -39.79 0.90 30.65
N LYS A 224 -39.27 1.94 29.99
CA LYS A 224 -39.92 2.46 28.79
C LYS A 224 -39.99 1.29 27.80
N THR A 225 -41.20 0.89 27.42
CA THR A 225 -41.42 -0.06 26.32
C THR A 225 -40.62 0.42 25.10
N PRO A 226 -39.73 -0.40 24.53
CA PRO A 226 -38.89 0.04 23.43
C PRO A 226 -39.76 0.37 22.21
N VAL A 227 -39.64 1.59 21.70
CA VAL A 227 -40.36 2.04 20.50
C VAL A 227 -39.86 1.22 19.31
N ILE A 228 -40.76 0.44 18.70
CA ILE A 228 -40.47 -0.36 17.51
C ILE A 228 -40.57 0.54 16.27
N ILE A 229 -39.61 0.42 15.36
CA ILE A 229 -39.56 1.19 14.12
C ILE A 229 -39.55 0.27 12.90
N THR A 230 -40.17 0.73 11.81
CA THR A 230 -40.13 0.03 10.52
C THR A 230 -38.98 0.59 9.68
N THR A 231 -38.05 -0.27 9.26
CA THR A 231 -36.83 0.12 8.56
C THR A 231 -36.66 -0.67 7.26
N ARG A 232 -35.98 -0.06 6.28
CA ARG A 232 -35.59 -0.71 5.01
C ARG A 232 -34.34 -1.60 5.12
N PHE A 233 -33.78 -1.70 6.32
CA PHE A 233 -32.60 -2.50 6.64
C PHE A 233 -32.96 -3.45 7.79
N ARG A 234 -32.23 -4.57 7.90
CA ARG A 234 -32.30 -5.43 9.09
C ARG A 234 -31.25 -4.97 10.10
N ALA A 235 -31.63 -4.81 11.36
CA ALA A 235 -30.69 -4.51 12.43
C ALA A 235 -30.03 -5.81 12.89
N ALA A 236 -28.74 -5.77 13.18
CA ALA A 236 -28.04 -6.90 13.77
C ALA A 236 -26.92 -6.41 14.68
N GLU A 237 -26.49 -7.29 15.59
CA GLU A 237 -25.29 -7.12 16.37
C GLU A 237 -24.27 -8.18 15.99
N VAL A 238 -23.00 -7.82 16.02
CA VAL A 238 -21.91 -8.76 15.77
C VAL A 238 -21.85 -9.77 16.92
N ALA A 239 -22.08 -11.05 16.61
CA ALA A 239 -22.14 -12.12 17.60
C ALA A 239 -20.76 -12.70 17.93
N LEU A 240 -19.78 -12.55 17.03
CA LEU A 240 -18.43 -13.09 17.17
C LEU A 240 -17.39 -11.98 17.32
N ASP A 241 -16.42 -12.15 18.23
CA ASP A 241 -15.30 -11.23 18.30
C ASP A 241 -14.38 -11.35 17.07
N LYS A 242 -13.86 -10.22 16.59
CA LYS A 242 -13.03 -10.10 15.37
C LYS A 242 -13.70 -10.57 14.07
N LEU A 243 -15.00 -10.34 13.92
CA LEU A 243 -15.72 -10.65 12.67
C LEU A 243 -15.11 -9.88 11.47
N ALA A 244 -14.69 -10.60 10.43
CA ALA A 244 -14.01 -10.03 9.28
C ALA A 244 -14.96 -9.29 8.32
N LEU A 245 -14.65 -8.03 8.05
CA LEU A 245 -15.30 -7.18 7.06
C LEU A 245 -14.48 -7.17 5.76
N ARG A 246 -15.10 -7.43 4.61
CA ARG A 246 -14.40 -7.67 3.34
C ARG A 246 -14.92 -6.78 2.20
N SER A 247 -14.11 -6.68 1.14
CA SER A 247 -14.42 -5.89 -0.07
C SER A 247 -15.43 -6.53 -1.01
N ALA A 248 -15.63 -7.85 -0.92
CA ALA A 248 -16.56 -8.61 -1.76
C ALA A 248 -17.12 -9.83 -0.99
N PRO A 249 -18.24 -10.44 -1.44
CA PRO A 249 -18.88 -11.58 -0.77
C PRO A 249 -18.12 -12.91 -1.03
N SER A 250 -16.83 -12.95 -0.67
CA SER A 250 -15.97 -14.11 -0.83
C SER A 250 -14.96 -14.23 0.30
N SER A 251 -14.67 -15.46 0.72
CA SER A 251 -13.67 -15.75 1.75
C SER A 251 -12.24 -15.44 1.30
N GLN A 252 -12.00 -15.40 -0.02
CA GLN A 252 -10.70 -15.10 -0.62
C GLN A 252 -10.42 -13.58 -0.68
N SER A 253 -11.46 -12.75 -0.59
CA SER A 253 -11.34 -11.29 -0.65
C SER A 253 -10.62 -10.72 0.59
N PRO A 254 -9.82 -9.65 0.46
CA PRO A 254 -9.06 -9.09 1.57
C PRO A 254 -9.97 -8.64 2.73
N VAL A 255 -9.50 -8.88 3.96
CA VAL A 255 -10.11 -8.33 5.17
C VAL A 255 -9.75 -6.86 5.27
N ILE A 256 -10.75 -6.01 5.18
CA ILE A 256 -10.65 -4.55 5.25
C ILE A 256 -10.60 -4.10 6.71
N HIS A 257 -11.46 -4.68 7.54
CA HIS A 257 -11.60 -4.32 8.95
C HIS A 257 -12.10 -5.53 9.75
N THR A 258 -11.99 -5.46 11.08
CA THR A 258 -12.52 -6.49 11.98
C THR A 258 -13.45 -5.84 12.99
N LEU A 259 -14.68 -6.32 13.07
CA LEU A 259 -15.68 -5.83 14.01
C LEU A 259 -15.58 -6.60 15.33
N ARG A 260 -15.80 -5.90 16.43
CA ARG A 260 -15.87 -6.51 17.76
C ARG A 260 -17.27 -7.02 18.05
N GLN A 261 -17.37 -8.01 18.91
CA GLN A 261 -18.65 -8.49 19.42
C GLN A 261 -19.47 -7.33 20.01
N GLY A 262 -20.78 -7.33 19.78
CA GLY A 262 -21.70 -6.28 20.22
C GLY A 262 -21.69 -5.00 19.37
N THR A 263 -20.88 -4.93 18.31
CA THR A 263 -20.94 -3.79 17.37
C THR A 263 -22.27 -3.85 16.59
N PRO A 264 -23.12 -2.80 16.63
CA PRO A 264 -24.36 -2.81 15.86
C PRO A 264 -24.06 -2.59 14.37
N VAL A 265 -24.75 -3.32 13.49
CA VAL A 265 -24.61 -3.22 12.03
C VAL A 265 -25.97 -3.18 11.35
N LYS A 266 -26.10 -2.42 10.26
CA LYS A 266 -27.28 -2.46 9.39
C LYS A 266 -27.02 -3.40 8.24
N ILE A 267 -27.84 -4.44 8.09
CA ILE A 267 -27.80 -5.30 6.90
C ILE A 267 -28.71 -4.67 5.84
N VAL A 268 -28.11 -4.22 4.74
CA VAL A 268 -28.79 -3.52 3.65
C VAL A 268 -29.20 -4.48 2.53
N GLN A 269 -28.41 -5.53 2.31
CA GLN A 269 -28.65 -6.54 1.28
C GLN A 269 -28.04 -7.87 1.74
N ALA A 270 -28.59 -9.00 1.27
CA ALA A 270 -28.03 -10.33 1.50
C ALA A 270 -27.91 -11.08 0.17
N GLU A 271 -26.78 -11.76 -0.02
CA GLU A 271 -26.47 -12.61 -1.17
C GLU A 271 -25.90 -13.94 -0.64
N GLY A 272 -26.74 -14.97 -0.60
CA GLY A 272 -26.37 -16.26 -0.01
C GLY A 272 -25.92 -16.13 1.45
N PRO A 273 -24.74 -16.67 1.84
CA PRO A 273 -24.24 -16.57 3.22
C PRO A 273 -23.64 -15.21 3.58
N TRP A 274 -23.63 -14.25 2.64
CA TRP A 274 -23.01 -12.94 2.81
C TRP A 274 -24.05 -11.82 2.94
N GLY A 275 -23.76 -10.86 3.82
CA GLY A 275 -24.55 -9.65 4.01
C GLY A 275 -23.73 -8.42 3.66
N ARG A 276 -24.29 -7.52 2.86
CA ARG A 276 -23.78 -6.16 2.68
C ARG A 276 -24.25 -5.32 3.85
N VAL A 277 -23.30 -4.72 4.57
CA VAL A 277 -23.56 -4.03 5.84
C VAL A 277 -23.09 -2.58 5.85
N GLU A 278 -23.76 -1.76 6.64
CA GLU A 278 -23.27 -0.47 7.10
C GLU A 278 -22.86 -0.58 8.57
N ILE A 279 -21.72 0.02 8.92
CA ILE A 279 -21.16 0.03 10.26
C ILE A 279 -21.20 1.45 10.85
N PRO A 280 -21.22 1.60 12.19
CA PRO A 280 -21.28 2.90 12.84
C PRO A 280 -19.88 3.53 12.87
N GLY A 281 -19.49 4.14 11.75
CA GLY A 281 -18.24 4.88 11.61
C GLY A 281 -17.53 4.65 10.28
N PRO A 282 -16.58 5.53 9.92
CA PRO A 282 -15.84 5.41 8.67
C PRO A 282 -14.83 4.26 8.73
N VAL A 283 -14.82 3.43 7.69
CA VAL A 283 -13.69 2.52 7.44
C VAL A 283 -12.48 3.37 7.05
N ARG A 284 -11.31 3.05 7.62
CA ARG A 284 -10.06 3.76 7.34
C ARG A 284 -9.06 2.84 6.64
N LEU A 285 -8.55 3.28 5.51
CA LEU A 285 -7.59 2.56 4.69
C LEU A 285 -6.37 3.43 4.41
N TRP A 286 -5.27 2.80 3.99
CA TRP A 286 -4.02 3.47 3.72
C TRP A 286 -3.89 3.83 2.25
N VAL A 287 -3.54 5.07 1.96
CA VAL A 287 -3.26 5.57 0.61
C VAL A 287 -1.88 6.19 0.57
N PHE A 288 -1.20 6.07 -0.56
CA PHE A 288 0.07 6.76 -0.73
C PHE A 288 -0.17 8.27 -0.82
N GLY A 289 0.62 9.04 -0.08
CA GLY A 289 0.34 10.40 0.36
C GLY A 289 0.38 11.41 -0.76
N ASP A 290 1.21 11.16 -1.77
CA ASP A 290 1.30 11.96 -3.00
C ASP A 290 0.00 11.98 -3.80
N TYR A 291 -0.85 10.97 -3.62
CA TYR A 291 -2.15 10.91 -4.27
C TYR A 291 -3.25 11.65 -3.53
N VAL A 292 -2.98 12.23 -2.35
CA VAL A 292 -3.96 12.99 -1.58
C VAL A 292 -3.44 14.37 -1.26
N GLN A 293 -4.11 15.39 -1.77
CA GLN A 293 -3.79 16.79 -1.55
C GLN A 293 -4.65 17.36 -0.43
N GLY A 294 -4.04 18.02 0.55
CA GLY A 294 -4.74 18.58 1.72
C GLY A 294 -4.92 17.61 2.89
N ALA A 295 -5.02 18.17 4.10
CA ALA A 295 -5.40 17.50 5.34
C ALA A 295 -5.93 18.57 6.33
N PRO A 296 -6.92 18.25 7.19
CA PRO A 296 -7.61 16.96 7.32
C PRO A 296 -8.58 16.67 6.17
N ASP A 297 -9.05 17.70 5.46
CA ASP A 297 -9.89 17.54 4.27
C ASP A 297 -9.02 17.43 3.02
N GLY A 298 -8.98 16.24 2.44
CA GLY A 298 -8.16 15.91 1.29
C GLY A 298 -8.95 15.71 -0.01
N ARG A 299 -8.24 15.80 -1.13
CA ARG A 299 -8.72 15.44 -2.46
C ARG A 299 -7.74 14.50 -3.14
N VAL A 300 -8.26 13.47 -3.79
CA VAL A 300 -7.45 12.53 -4.54
C VAL A 300 -6.97 13.17 -5.84
N SER A 301 -5.67 13.06 -6.15
CA SER A 301 -5.05 13.78 -7.27
C SER A 301 -4.97 12.99 -8.58
N ALA A 302 -5.22 11.67 -8.54
CA ALA A 302 -5.12 10.75 -9.67
C ALA A 302 -6.27 9.74 -9.71
N ASP A 303 -6.48 9.14 -10.88
CA ASP A 303 -7.46 8.06 -11.04
C ASP A 303 -6.89 6.70 -10.63
N GLN A 304 -7.77 5.81 -10.15
CA GLN A 304 -7.42 4.45 -9.72
C GLN A 304 -6.33 4.39 -8.64
N VAL A 305 -6.37 5.32 -7.70
CA VAL A 305 -5.46 5.38 -6.56
C VAL A 305 -5.75 4.24 -5.59
N ARG A 306 -4.77 3.36 -5.40
CA ARG A 306 -4.87 2.16 -4.57
C ARG A 306 -5.00 2.49 -3.08
N LEU A 307 -6.07 2.03 -2.45
CA LEU A 307 -6.26 1.99 -1.00
C LEU A 307 -5.90 0.61 -0.47
N ARG A 308 -5.13 0.54 0.62
CA ARG A 308 -4.56 -0.68 1.16
C ARG A 308 -4.91 -0.92 2.62
N THR A 309 -4.83 -2.17 3.03
CA THR A 309 -5.09 -2.59 4.41
C THR A 309 -3.95 -2.22 5.38
N ARG A 310 -2.72 -2.02 4.89
CA ARG A 310 -1.55 -1.57 5.68
C ARG A 310 -0.72 -0.53 4.91
N PRO A 311 0.06 0.33 5.59
CA PRO A 311 0.89 1.38 4.98
C PRO A 311 2.19 0.80 4.38
N THR A 312 2.05 -0.17 3.48
CA THR A 312 3.16 -0.83 2.79
C THR A 312 2.66 -1.48 1.49
N THR A 313 3.56 -1.68 0.54
CA THR A 313 3.35 -2.50 -0.67
C THR A 313 3.88 -3.93 -0.51
N GLY A 314 4.43 -4.28 0.66
CA GLY A 314 4.89 -5.63 0.99
C GLY A 314 3.76 -6.66 1.13
N GLU A 315 4.13 -7.94 1.24
CA GLU A 315 3.22 -9.10 1.21
C GLU A 315 2.07 -9.04 2.23
N ASN A 316 2.30 -8.38 3.36
CA ASN A 316 1.31 -8.24 4.44
C ASN A 316 0.25 -7.17 4.15
N SER A 317 0.29 -6.50 3.00
CA SER A 317 -0.66 -5.46 2.62
C SER A 317 -1.35 -5.80 1.31
N ARG A 318 -2.68 -5.72 1.29
CA ARG A 318 -3.48 -5.97 0.08
C ARG A 318 -4.19 -4.71 -0.35
N VAL A 319 -4.38 -4.54 -1.66
CA VAL A 319 -5.26 -3.49 -2.21
C VAL A 319 -6.69 -3.88 -1.86
N ALA A 320 -7.38 -2.98 -1.14
CA ALA A 320 -8.73 -3.18 -0.67
C ALA A 320 -9.76 -2.39 -1.50
N ALA A 321 -9.37 -1.24 -2.05
CA ALA A 321 -10.23 -0.37 -2.84
C ALA A 321 -9.41 0.57 -3.75
N HIS A 322 -10.09 1.30 -4.61
CA HIS A 322 -9.52 2.36 -5.44
C HIS A 322 -10.31 3.66 -5.26
N LEU A 323 -9.63 4.80 -5.35
CA LEU A 323 -10.25 6.12 -5.44
C LEU A 323 -9.91 6.76 -6.79
N ASN A 324 -10.80 7.62 -7.26
CA ASN A 324 -10.60 8.37 -8.49
C ASN A 324 -10.24 9.82 -8.22
N LYS A 325 -9.75 10.51 -9.24
CA LYS A 325 -9.34 11.89 -9.15
C LYS A 325 -10.53 12.75 -8.72
N GLY A 326 -10.30 13.62 -7.75
CA GLY A 326 -11.31 14.51 -7.19
C GLY A 326 -12.12 13.91 -6.05
N ASP A 327 -11.99 12.61 -5.75
CA ASP A 327 -12.67 12.00 -4.60
C ASP A 327 -12.28 12.72 -3.30
N ALA A 328 -13.30 13.01 -2.49
CA ALA A 328 -13.11 13.60 -1.17
C ALA A 328 -12.69 12.53 -0.16
N VAL A 329 -11.63 12.82 0.59
CA VAL A 329 -11.14 11.98 1.67
C VAL A 329 -10.90 12.80 2.93
N THR A 330 -11.08 12.18 4.08
CA THR A 330 -10.64 12.74 5.35
C THR A 330 -9.36 12.03 5.77
N VAL A 331 -8.28 12.79 5.98
CA VAL A 331 -6.98 12.31 6.45
C VAL A 331 -6.98 12.32 7.97
N HIS A 332 -6.79 11.16 8.59
CA HIS A 332 -6.80 10.99 10.05
C HIS A 332 -5.39 11.01 10.65
N SER A 333 -4.43 10.41 9.94
CA SER A 333 -3.03 10.34 10.36
C SER A 333 -2.12 10.07 9.16
N SER A 334 -0.83 10.35 9.31
CA SER A 334 0.19 10.03 8.31
C SER A 334 1.30 9.20 8.95
N THR A 335 1.88 8.27 8.19
CA THR A 335 3.00 7.43 8.64
C THR A 335 3.91 7.14 7.44
N GLY A 336 5.07 7.79 7.40
CA GLY A 336 5.90 7.82 6.19
C GLY A 336 5.12 8.43 5.02
N ASP A 337 5.22 7.81 3.84
CA ASP A 337 4.46 8.23 2.64
C ASP A 337 2.98 7.93 2.75
N TRP A 338 2.50 7.24 3.77
CA TRP A 338 1.12 6.75 3.77
C TRP A 338 0.22 7.67 4.58
N LYS A 339 -0.92 8.01 4.01
CA LYS A 339 -2.03 8.68 4.71
C LYS A 339 -3.08 7.65 5.08
N HIS A 340 -3.52 7.66 6.33
CA HIS A 340 -4.66 6.87 6.78
C HIS A 340 -5.92 7.70 6.55
N VAL A 341 -6.73 7.27 5.59
CA VAL A 341 -7.85 8.05 5.07
C VAL A 341 -9.16 7.30 5.19
N SER A 342 -10.25 8.05 5.33
CA SER A 342 -11.60 7.56 5.09
C SER A 342 -12.25 8.32 3.96
N SER A 343 -13.14 7.68 3.20
CA SER A 343 -13.97 8.34 2.20
C SER A 343 -15.43 7.94 2.38
N ARG A 344 -16.34 8.82 1.97
CA ARG A 344 -17.77 8.50 1.86
C ARG A 344 -18.06 7.55 0.70
N THR A 345 -17.15 7.45 -0.27
CA THR A 345 -17.27 6.63 -1.48
C THR A 345 -16.68 5.22 -1.30
N LEU A 346 -16.37 4.79 -0.06
CA LEU A 346 -15.80 3.45 0.17
C LEU A 346 -16.75 2.33 -0.31
N LEU A 347 -16.14 1.24 -0.76
CA LEU A 347 -16.80 0.06 -1.34
C LEU A 347 -17.94 -0.52 -0.47
N PRO A 348 -18.86 -1.30 -1.08
CA PRO A 348 -19.77 -2.14 -0.32
C PRO A 348 -19.00 -3.04 0.67
N LEU A 349 -19.40 -3.03 1.93
CA LEU A 349 -18.76 -3.80 3.00
C LEU A 349 -19.52 -5.11 3.20
N TRP A 350 -18.82 -6.24 3.14
CA TRP A 350 -19.42 -7.58 3.21
C TRP A 350 -18.97 -8.36 4.44
N VAL A 351 -19.90 -9.09 5.06
CA VAL A 351 -19.67 -9.99 6.20
C VAL A 351 -20.39 -11.33 6.01
N GLN A 352 -19.95 -12.38 6.69
CA GLN A 352 -20.73 -13.61 6.79
C GLN A 352 -21.89 -13.42 7.76
N LEU A 353 -23.11 -13.73 7.30
CA LEU A 353 -24.34 -13.57 8.09
C LEU A 353 -24.35 -14.46 9.34
N SER A 354 -23.68 -15.62 9.31
CA SER A 354 -23.55 -16.52 10.46
C SER A 354 -22.80 -15.91 11.64
N GLY A 355 -22.06 -14.81 11.44
CA GLY A 355 -21.39 -14.07 12.50
C GLY A 355 -22.22 -12.94 13.11
N LEU A 356 -23.48 -12.77 12.67
CA LEU A 356 -24.39 -11.74 13.13
C LEU A 356 -25.57 -12.34 13.89
N SER A 357 -26.04 -11.61 14.90
CA SER A 357 -27.31 -11.86 15.58
C SER A 357 -28.30 -10.79 15.13
N GLU A 358 -29.26 -11.15 14.28
CA GLU A 358 -30.28 -10.19 13.84
C GLU A 358 -31.18 -9.77 15.01
N GLN A 359 -31.44 -8.47 15.10
CA GLN A 359 -32.38 -7.90 16.05
C GLN A 359 -33.74 -7.73 15.38
N ASN A 360 -34.74 -8.43 15.92
CA ASN A 360 -36.11 -8.36 15.45
C ASN A 360 -37.06 -8.29 16.65
N PRO A 361 -37.91 -7.25 16.77
CA PRO A 361 -38.05 -6.09 15.89
C PRO A 361 -36.95 -5.02 16.10
N VAL A 362 -36.73 -4.16 15.10
CA VAL A 362 -35.78 -3.03 15.22
C VAL A 362 -36.34 -1.98 16.18
N THR A 363 -35.53 -1.57 17.16
CA THR A 363 -35.94 -0.59 18.17
C THR A 363 -35.30 0.77 17.93
N GLN A 364 -35.98 1.85 18.33
CA GLN A 364 -35.43 3.21 18.27
C GLN A 364 -34.15 3.32 19.10
N GLY A 365 -34.09 2.67 20.27
CA GLY A 365 -32.88 2.65 21.10
C GLY A 365 -31.68 2.03 20.40
N TRP A 366 -31.86 0.99 19.59
CA TRP A 366 -30.79 0.43 18.78
C TRP A 366 -30.32 1.40 17.70
N LEU A 367 -31.25 2.06 17.01
CA LEU A 367 -30.91 3.05 15.98
C LEU A 367 -30.19 4.26 16.57
N ASP A 368 -30.61 4.72 17.74
CA ASP A 368 -29.97 5.80 18.48
C ASP A 368 -28.55 5.41 18.90
N ASN A 369 -28.34 4.18 19.38
CA ASN A 369 -27.01 3.64 19.67
C ASN A 369 -26.12 3.59 18.42
N PHE A 370 -26.62 3.03 17.30
CA PHE A 370 -25.91 3.01 16.02
C PHE A 370 -25.50 4.42 15.56
N ASN A 371 -26.42 5.38 15.67
CA ASN A 371 -26.18 6.77 15.27
C ASN A 371 -25.22 7.49 16.23
N ALA A 372 -25.30 7.22 17.54
CA ALA A 372 -24.40 7.79 18.55
C ALA A 372 -22.95 7.32 18.34
N LEU A 373 -22.75 6.03 18.05
CA LEU A 373 -21.45 5.47 17.72
C LEU A 373 -20.88 6.02 16.40
N SER A 374 -21.74 6.46 15.48
CA SER A 374 -21.32 7.13 14.25
C SER A 374 -20.81 8.56 14.48
N ARG A 375 -21.21 9.23 15.58
CA ARG A 375 -20.85 10.63 15.89
C ARG A 375 -19.60 10.80 16.75
N THR A 376 -19.20 9.78 17.52
CA THR A 376 -18.03 9.83 18.42
C THR A 376 -16.67 9.93 17.70
N GLY A 377 -16.65 9.98 16.37
CA GLY A 377 -15.47 10.26 15.56
C GLY A 377 -15.31 11.71 15.08
N GLN A 378 -16.24 12.63 15.38
CA GLN A 378 -16.21 14.01 14.85
C GLN A 378 -16.09 15.14 15.88
N ASP A 379 -16.13 14.89 17.19
CA ASP A 379 -15.94 15.93 18.20
C ASP A 379 -14.95 15.48 19.28
N LYS A 380 -13.72 16.01 19.26
CA LYS A 380 -12.93 16.17 20.49
C LYS A 380 -13.16 17.60 20.99
N PRO A 381 -13.75 17.80 22.18
CA PRO A 381 -13.82 19.11 22.81
C PRO A 381 -12.40 19.62 23.09
N LYS A 382 -12.19 20.89 22.79
CA LYS A 382 -10.99 21.67 23.11
C LYS A 382 -10.80 21.66 24.64
N VAL A 383 -9.82 20.91 25.12
CA VAL A 383 -9.43 20.91 26.54
C VAL A 383 -8.56 22.14 26.80
N THR A 384 -9.12 23.07 27.57
CA THR A 384 -8.39 24.14 28.26
C THR A 384 -7.44 23.50 29.28
N VAL A 385 -6.17 23.91 29.26
CA VAL A 385 -5.15 23.48 30.23
C VAL A 385 -5.12 24.48 31.39
N PRO A 386 -5.24 24.03 32.66
CA PRO A 386 -4.65 24.72 33.79
C PRO A 386 -3.44 23.96 34.34
N ASP A 387 -2.37 24.73 34.51
CA ASP A 387 -1.16 24.60 35.32
C ASP A 387 -0.31 23.32 35.37
N ALA A 388 0.94 23.57 34.95
CA ALA A 388 2.22 22.93 35.17
C ALA A 388 2.34 21.84 36.25
N ASP A 389 2.71 20.65 35.77
CA ASP A 389 3.47 19.63 36.50
C ASP A 389 4.90 19.51 35.91
N PRO A 390 5.89 18.99 36.66
CA PRO A 390 7.34 19.17 36.44
C PRO A 390 7.88 18.51 35.16
N PRO A 391 9.08 18.91 34.68
CA PRO A 391 9.55 18.55 33.34
C PRO A 391 9.66 17.03 33.20
N ALA A 392 9.04 16.53 32.12
CA ALA A 392 9.15 15.15 31.70
C ALA A 392 10.63 14.72 31.64
N PRO A 393 10.96 13.46 32.01
CA PRO A 393 12.32 12.95 31.89
C PRO A 393 12.83 13.15 30.46
N ALA A 394 14.07 13.64 30.34
CA ALA A 394 14.69 13.94 29.05
C ALA A 394 14.56 12.73 28.10
N PRO A 395 14.33 12.93 26.80
CA PRO A 395 14.07 11.86 25.84
C PRO A 395 15.28 10.93 25.58
N PHE A 396 16.40 11.13 26.30
CA PHE A 396 17.63 10.37 26.19
C PHE A 396 18.40 10.39 27.53
N ARG A 397 19.36 9.47 27.67
CA ARG A 397 20.36 9.46 28.76
C ARG A 397 21.74 9.81 28.20
N ALA A 398 22.51 10.61 28.91
CA ALA A 398 23.86 11.01 28.49
C ALA A 398 24.89 9.93 28.84
N ALA A 399 25.84 9.67 27.94
CA ALA A 399 26.98 8.77 28.19
C ALA A 399 28.24 9.24 27.44
N TRP A 400 29.38 8.65 27.80
CA TRP A 400 30.69 8.86 27.18
C TRP A 400 31.25 7.56 26.62
N ILE A 401 32.01 7.66 25.54
CA ILE A 401 32.78 6.56 24.97
C ILE A 401 34.02 6.29 25.86
N LYS A 402 34.20 5.04 26.33
CA LYS A 402 35.31 4.66 27.24
C LYS A 402 36.64 4.40 26.54
N THR A 403 36.61 3.93 25.30
CA THR A 403 37.79 3.48 24.56
C THR A 403 37.83 4.07 23.17
N ASP A 404 39.03 4.33 22.67
CA ASP A 404 39.21 4.74 21.27
C ASP A 404 38.74 3.64 20.32
N GLU A 405 38.42 4.05 19.10
CA GLU A 405 37.93 3.19 18.02
C GLU A 405 36.69 2.38 18.39
N THR A 406 35.81 2.95 19.21
CA THR A 406 34.55 2.29 19.56
C THR A 406 33.63 2.26 18.34
N ALA A 407 33.33 1.05 17.86
CA ALA A 407 32.51 0.84 16.68
C ALA A 407 31.04 1.17 16.91
N VAL A 408 30.47 1.94 15.96
CA VAL A 408 29.04 2.16 15.82
C VAL A 408 28.55 1.33 14.65
N VAL A 409 27.55 0.48 14.88
CA VAL A 409 27.04 -0.47 13.89
C VAL A 409 25.55 -0.26 13.59
N GLY A 410 25.10 -0.81 12.46
CA GLY A 410 23.72 -0.65 11.99
C GLY A 410 22.67 -1.47 12.74
N ARG A 411 23.08 -2.59 13.34
CA ARG A 411 22.23 -3.51 14.11
C ARG A 411 22.96 -4.01 15.35
N PRO A 412 22.25 -4.39 16.43
CA PRO A 412 22.87 -4.81 17.69
C PRO A 412 23.42 -6.24 17.58
N ALA A 413 24.54 -6.39 16.88
CA ALA A 413 25.22 -7.66 16.65
C ALA A 413 26.71 -7.45 16.38
N ALA A 414 27.54 -8.39 16.83
CA ALA A 414 29.00 -8.27 16.72
C ALA A 414 29.54 -8.36 15.27
N ASP A 415 28.79 -9.03 14.39
CA ASP A 415 29.10 -9.19 12.96
C ASP A 415 28.55 -8.05 12.09
N ALA A 416 27.89 -7.06 12.69
CA ALA A 416 27.25 -5.98 11.96
C ALA A 416 28.29 -5.05 11.31
N PRO A 417 28.01 -4.52 10.10
CA PRO A 417 28.90 -3.58 9.45
C PRO A 417 29.09 -2.30 10.28
N VAL A 418 30.35 -1.88 10.41
CA VAL A 418 30.74 -0.66 11.12
C VAL A 418 30.43 0.56 10.26
N LEU A 419 29.63 1.48 10.81
CA LEU A 419 29.29 2.76 10.20
C LEU A 419 30.43 3.77 10.44
N ASN A 420 30.79 3.93 11.72
CA ASN A 420 31.80 4.87 12.21
C ASN A 420 32.58 4.27 13.40
N LEU A 421 33.76 4.84 13.65
CA LEU A 421 34.54 4.64 14.85
C LEU A 421 34.53 5.93 15.67
N LEU A 422 34.17 5.84 16.94
CA LEU A 422 34.17 6.99 17.86
C LEU A 422 35.39 6.96 18.77
N ALA A 423 35.99 8.13 18.98
CA ALA A 423 37.10 8.32 19.89
C ALA A 423 36.64 8.27 21.34
N LYS A 424 37.57 7.96 22.24
CA LYS A 424 37.37 8.05 23.68
C LYS A 424 36.90 9.46 24.07
N ASP A 425 36.10 9.54 25.13
CA ASP A 425 35.56 10.77 25.69
C ASP A 425 34.66 11.55 24.71
N THR A 426 34.13 10.88 23.68
CA THR A 426 33.06 11.44 22.83
C THR A 426 31.71 11.37 23.59
N PRO A 427 30.99 12.48 23.76
CA PRO A 427 29.66 12.48 24.37
C PRO A 427 28.62 11.92 23.40
N ILE A 428 27.74 11.04 23.88
CA ILE A 428 26.67 10.41 23.10
C ILE A 428 25.33 10.45 23.81
N LYS A 429 24.23 10.47 23.05
CA LYS A 429 22.87 10.31 23.59
C LYS A 429 22.45 8.86 23.47
N VAL A 430 22.10 8.22 24.58
CA VAL A 430 21.50 6.88 24.61
C VAL A 430 19.98 7.02 24.56
N ILE A 431 19.38 6.46 23.51
CA ILE A 431 17.95 6.60 23.19
C ILE A 431 17.19 5.28 23.23
N GLY A 432 17.89 4.16 23.44
CA GLY A 432 17.29 2.84 23.54
C GLY A 432 18.32 1.78 23.93
N SER A 433 17.84 0.57 24.19
CA SER A 433 18.68 -0.58 24.51
C SER A 433 18.05 -1.86 23.98
N LYS A 434 18.89 -2.83 23.64
CA LYS A 434 18.50 -4.20 23.33
C LYS A 434 19.64 -5.13 23.74
N ASP A 435 19.37 -6.00 24.70
CA ASP A 435 20.38 -6.85 25.32
C ASP A 435 21.56 -5.99 25.83
N ASP A 436 22.80 -6.37 25.51
CA ASP A 436 24.01 -5.61 25.88
C ASP A 436 24.30 -4.41 24.96
N TRP A 437 23.44 -4.15 23.96
CA TRP A 437 23.64 -3.07 23.00
C TRP A 437 22.81 -1.83 23.35
N LEU A 438 23.42 -0.67 23.20
CA LEU A 438 22.77 0.62 23.40
C LEU A 438 22.60 1.32 22.05
N MET A 439 21.38 1.80 21.80
CA MET A 439 21.08 2.62 20.63
C MET A 439 21.42 4.08 20.95
N ILE A 440 22.18 4.71 20.06
CA ILE A 440 22.79 6.01 20.29
C ILE A 440 22.52 7.01 19.17
N GLN A 441 22.55 8.30 19.51
CA GLN A 441 22.80 9.39 18.58
C GLN A 441 24.20 9.97 18.79
N SER A 442 24.93 10.13 17.70
CA SER A 442 26.28 10.69 17.67
C SER A 442 26.25 12.19 17.38
N PRO A 443 27.08 13.02 18.06
CA PRO A 443 27.13 14.46 17.82
C PRO A 443 27.69 14.82 16.43
N MET A 444 28.50 13.94 15.83
CA MET A 444 29.12 14.15 14.52
C MET A 444 28.33 13.56 13.35
N GLY A 445 27.19 12.92 13.62
CA GLY A 445 26.45 12.14 12.63
C GLY A 445 27.06 10.76 12.35
N LEU A 446 26.38 10.00 11.51
CA LEU A 446 26.81 8.67 11.06
C LEU A 446 26.99 8.66 9.55
N ASP A 447 27.97 7.88 9.10
CA ASP A 447 28.23 7.65 7.69
C ASP A 447 27.38 6.48 7.20
N VAL A 448 26.63 6.72 6.13
CA VAL A 448 25.67 5.77 5.56
C VAL A 448 25.84 5.71 4.04
N TRP A 449 25.29 4.67 3.44
CA TRP A 449 25.28 4.49 1.99
C TRP A 449 23.89 4.73 1.41
N VAL A 450 23.85 5.49 0.31
CA VAL A 450 22.64 5.78 -0.46
C VAL A 450 22.91 5.50 -1.93
N PHE A 451 21.90 5.02 -2.64
CA PHE A 451 22.01 4.79 -4.09
C PHE A 451 22.03 6.14 -4.82
N GLY A 452 23.00 6.32 -5.72
CA GLY A 452 23.37 7.63 -6.25
C GLY A 452 22.26 8.34 -7.05
N LYS A 453 21.29 7.61 -7.61
CA LYS A 453 20.12 8.19 -8.27
C LYS A 453 19.31 9.11 -7.36
N PHE A 454 19.41 8.91 -6.04
CA PHE A 454 18.67 9.63 -5.02
C PHE A 454 19.38 10.89 -4.52
N ILE A 455 20.50 11.26 -5.13
CA ILE A 455 21.28 12.44 -4.74
C ILE A 455 21.33 13.42 -5.91
N SER A 456 20.97 14.66 -5.63
CA SER A 456 21.25 15.81 -6.50
C SER A 456 22.40 16.60 -5.94
N GLU A 457 23.38 16.93 -6.79
CA GLU A 457 24.54 17.74 -6.42
C GLU A 457 24.50 19.04 -7.22
N THR A 458 24.50 20.16 -6.50
CA THR A 458 24.51 21.51 -7.10
C THR A 458 25.67 22.30 -6.50
N GLY A 459 26.77 22.40 -7.24
CA GLY A 459 28.01 23.00 -6.74
C GLY A 459 28.63 22.18 -5.61
N ALA A 460 28.88 22.81 -4.46
CA ALA A 460 29.44 22.15 -3.28
C ALA A 460 28.38 21.48 -2.37
N ARG A 461 27.09 21.54 -2.72
CA ARG A 461 26.00 21.03 -1.89
C ARG A 461 25.37 19.80 -2.51
N ALA A 462 25.19 18.74 -1.72
CA ALA A 462 24.45 17.55 -2.08
C ALA A 462 23.16 17.45 -1.24
N GLN A 463 22.08 17.04 -1.89
CA GLN A 463 20.78 16.85 -1.26
C GLN A 463 20.13 15.57 -1.74
N ILE A 464 19.31 14.99 -0.88
CA ILE A 464 18.43 13.89 -1.25
C ILE A 464 17.36 14.44 -2.21
N ASN A 465 17.21 13.84 -3.38
CA ASN A 465 16.36 14.36 -4.46
C ASN A 465 14.97 13.71 -4.55
N ASP A 466 14.75 12.67 -3.74
CA ASP A 466 13.53 11.86 -3.70
C ASP A 466 13.08 11.67 -2.25
N ASP A 467 11.81 11.36 -2.03
CA ASP A 467 11.30 11.21 -0.67
C ASP A 467 11.59 9.81 -0.10
N ARG A 468 11.87 9.74 1.19
CA ARG A 468 12.11 8.50 1.94
C ARG A 468 13.12 7.53 1.30
N VAL A 469 14.29 8.06 1.02
CA VAL A 469 15.43 7.32 0.47
C VAL A 469 16.07 6.44 1.52
N ARG A 470 16.09 5.13 1.29
CA ARG A 470 16.72 4.16 2.19
C ARG A 470 18.22 4.40 2.33
N ILE A 471 18.66 4.56 3.57
CA ILE A 471 20.06 4.60 3.97
C ILE A 471 20.51 3.23 4.45
N ARG A 472 21.74 2.87 4.15
CA ARG A 472 22.28 1.53 4.36
C ARG A 472 23.64 1.51 5.03
N SER A 473 23.97 0.40 5.68
CA SER A 473 25.28 0.19 6.31
C SER A 473 26.41 -0.13 5.33
N LEU A 474 26.08 -0.65 4.13
CA LEU A 474 27.02 -1.01 3.08
C LEU A 474 26.49 -0.57 1.70
N PRO A 475 27.35 -0.43 0.68
CA PRO A 475 26.95 -0.11 -0.70
C PRO A 475 26.41 -1.36 -1.42
N SER A 476 25.36 -1.96 -0.85
CA SER A 476 24.76 -3.20 -1.31
C SER A 476 23.27 -3.19 -0.97
N THR A 477 22.44 -3.83 -1.81
CA THR A 477 21.05 -4.15 -1.46
C THR A 477 20.89 -5.56 -0.88
N GLY A 478 21.99 -6.30 -0.73
CA GLY A 478 22.02 -7.66 -0.19
C GLY A 478 21.72 -7.72 1.31
N ALA A 479 21.55 -8.94 1.81
CA ALA A 479 21.26 -9.22 3.21
C ALA A 479 22.41 -8.87 4.17
N ASP A 480 23.62 -8.69 3.62
CA ASP A 480 24.80 -8.19 4.33
C ASP A 480 24.71 -6.70 4.65
N SER A 481 23.78 -5.97 4.01
CA SER A 481 23.60 -4.53 4.19
C SER A 481 22.30 -4.18 4.90
N ASP A 482 22.45 -3.73 6.14
CA ASP A 482 21.34 -3.28 6.98
C ASP A 482 20.70 -2.00 6.45
N VAL A 483 19.37 -1.93 6.54
CA VAL A 483 18.61 -0.70 6.30
C VAL A 483 18.52 0.07 7.60
N LEU A 484 19.11 1.27 7.63
CA LEU A 484 19.31 2.06 8.84
C LEU A 484 18.17 3.06 9.10
N GLY A 485 17.39 3.36 8.07
CA GLY A 485 16.37 4.40 8.11
C GLY A 485 16.08 4.96 6.72
N LEU A 486 15.46 6.13 6.70
CA LEU A 486 15.03 6.85 5.50
C LEU A 486 15.46 8.31 5.61
N LEU A 487 15.82 8.92 4.47
CA LEU A 487 16.04 10.36 4.36
C LEU A 487 14.98 10.97 3.44
N ASP A 488 14.42 12.09 3.84
CA ASP A 488 13.39 12.77 3.07
C ASP A 488 13.98 13.68 2.01
N LYS A 489 13.17 14.02 1.02
CA LYS A 489 13.59 14.92 -0.06
C LYS A 489 14.04 16.28 0.48
N GLY A 490 15.15 16.78 -0.05
CA GLY A 490 15.75 18.04 0.38
C GLY A 490 16.67 17.91 1.59
N THR A 491 16.80 16.72 2.20
CA THR A 491 17.77 16.50 3.27
C THR A 491 19.18 16.82 2.77
N ALA A 492 19.83 17.78 3.42
CA ALA A 492 21.22 18.13 3.13
C ALA A 492 22.15 17.02 3.61
N VAL A 493 23.08 16.62 2.75
CA VAL A 493 24.01 15.51 3.00
C VAL A 493 25.42 15.89 2.55
N ASP A 494 26.42 15.40 3.28
CA ASP A 494 27.82 15.58 2.88
C ASP A 494 28.34 14.33 2.19
N VAL A 495 28.76 14.46 0.93
CA VAL A 495 29.34 13.35 0.17
C VAL A 495 30.76 13.07 0.68
N LYS A 496 31.01 11.86 1.15
CA LYS A 496 32.31 11.41 1.66
C LYS A 496 33.11 10.62 0.64
N SER A 497 32.46 9.69 -0.07
CA SER A 497 33.11 8.84 -1.08
C SER A 497 32.07 8.16 -1.98
N ARG A 498 32.52 7.49 -3.04
CA ARG A 498 31.66 6.74 -3.96
C ARG A 498 32.20 5.32 -4.17
N LYS A 499 31.30 4.36 -4.39
CA LYS A 499 31.64 2.97 -4.76
C LYS A 499 30.58 2.42 -5.71
N GLY A 500 30.90 2.36 -7.00
CA GLY A 500 29.92 2.04 -8.04
C GLY A 500 28.79 3.08 -8.07
N ASP A 501 27.54 2.60 -8.14
CA ASP A 501 26.35 3.45 -8.10
C ASP A 501 26.00 3.96 -6.69
N TRP A 502 26.79 3.63 -5.67
CA TRP A 502 26.53 4.03 -4.29
C TRP A 502 27.38 5.21 -3.86
N ILE A 503 26.77 6.09 -3.07
CA ILE A 503 27.41 7.27 -2.51
C ILE A 503 27.40 7.13 -0.99
N ARG A 504 28.58 7.29 -0.37
CA ARG A 504 28.73 7.35 1.08
C ARG A 504 28.51 8.77 1.54
N LEU A 505 27.59 8.94 2.46
CA LEU A 505 27.14 10.24 2.97
C LEU A 505 27.33 10.32 4.47
N ARG A 506 27.57 11.52 4.99
CA ARG A 506 27.43 11.80 6.42
C ARG A 506 26.06 12.43 6.70
N VAL A 507 25.36 11.90 7.72
CA VAL A 507 24.04 12.39 8.13
C VAL A 507 24.07 12.73 9.62
N THR A 508 23.79 14.01 9.95
CA THR A 508 24.05 14.59 11.29
C THR A 508 22.87 14.56 12.25
N SER A 509 21.64 14.29 11.80
CA SER A 509 20.43 14.44 12.63
C SER A 509 19.42 13.28 12.56
N ALA A 510 19.50 12.40 11.57
CA ALA A 510 18.41 11.45 11.25
C ALA A 510 18.74 9.97 11.49
N VAL A 511 19.96 9.63 11.91
CA VAL A 511 20.41 8.23 11.96
C VAL A 511 20.89 7.85 13.35
N ALA A 512 20.27 6.81 13.92
CA ALA A 512 20.72 6.16 15.14
C ALA A 512 21.63 4.97 14.79
N GLY A 513 22.58 4.68 15.67
CA GLY A 513 23.46 3.52 15.55
C GLY A 513 23.48 2.72 16.85
N TRP A 514 24.07 1.54 16.83
CA TRP A 514 24.22 0.68 18.01
C TRP A 514 25.68 0.61 18.44
N VAL A 515 25.90 0.58 19.75
CA VAL A 515 27.22 0.43 20.38
C VAL A 515 27.10 -0.60 21.49
N ASP A 516 28.14 -1.42 21.67
CA ASP A 516 28.27 -2.33 22.80
C ASP A 516 28.29 -1.53 24.12
N GLY A 517 27.35 -1.81 25.02
CA GLY A 517 27.19 -1.10 26.28
C GLY A 517 28.41 -1.14 27.19
N THR A 518 29.26 -2.17 27.08
CA THR A 518 30.51 -2.27 27.84
C THR A 518 31.51 -1.18 27.48
N ARG A 519 31.43 -0.64 26.26
CA ARG A 519 32.26 0.44 25.71
C ARG A 519 31.79 1.84 26.13
N LEU A 520 30.68 1.93 26.86
CA LEU A 520 30.07 3.19 27.29
C LEU A 520 30.14 3.36 28.81
N THR A 521 30.26 4.59 29.28
CA THR A 521 29.99 4.90 30.69
C THR A 521 28.53 4.65 31.00
N THR A 522 28.21 4.38 32.27
CA THR A 522 26.83 4.20 32.72
C THR A 522 25.98 5.41 32.31
N PRO A 523 24.90 5.22 31.53
CA PRO A 523 24.13 6.36 31.05
C PRO A 523 23.46 7.10 32.21
N GLY A 524 23.40 8.42 32.16
CA GLY A 524 22.95 9.26 33.27
C GLY A 524 22.31 10.56 32.84
N ALA A 525 22.23 11.51 33.77
CA ALA A 525 21.79 12.87 33.49
C ALA A 525 22.85 13.64 32.68
N VAL A 526 22.41 14.67 31.97
CA VAL A 526 23.30 15.58 31.23
C VAL A 526 24.07 16.44 32.23
N SER A 527 25.41 16.37 32.22
CA SER A 527 26.28 17.30 32.96
C SER A 527 26.63 18.52 32.09
N ALA A 528 27.10 19.60 32.74
CA ALA A 528 27.56 20.80 32.04
C ALA A 528 28.69 20.47 31.05
N ASP A 529 29.72 19.74 31.50
CA ASP A 529 30.85 19.31 30.68
C ASP A 529 30.42 18.45 29.48
N TRP A 530 29.41 17.58 29.68
CA TRP A 530 28.86 16.77 28.59
C TRP A 530 28.19 17.65 27.53
N GLN A 531 27.38 18.62 27.98
CA GLN A 531 26.65 19.52 27.09
C GLN A 531 27.61 20.43 26.31
N GLU A 532 28.60 21.02 26.99
CA GLU A 532 29.63 21.83 26.37
C GLU A 532 30.39 21.05 25.29
N ARG A 533 30.81 19.81 25.60
CA ARG A 533 31.53 18.97 24.63
C ARG A 533 30.64 18.54 23.45
N TRP A 534 29.37 18.22 23.71
CA TRP A 534 28.40 17.88 22.68
C TRP A 534 28.21 19.04 21.69
N ASP A 535 28.01 20.25 22.21
CA ASP A 535 27.79 21.45 21.42
C ASP A 535 29.05 21.90 20.67
N ALA A 536 30.24 21.72 21.26
CA ALA A 536 31.51 22.01 20.62
C ALA A 536 31.73 21.13 19.37
N ILE A 537 31.54 19.81 19.47
CA ILE A 537 31.68 18.88 18.33
C ILE A 537 30.65 19.19 17.24
N ARG A 538 29.40 19.44 17.64
CA ARG A 538 28.30 19.83 16.73
C ARG A 538 28.59 21.13 15.99
N SER A 539 29.26 22.07 16.63
CA SER A 539 29.66 23.35 16.04
C SER A 539 30.83 23.21 15.07
N GLU A 540 31.78 22.32 15.37
CA GLU A 540 32.89 22.00 14.46
C GLU A 540 32.40 21.29 13.20
N VAL A 541 31.47 20.34 13.32
CA VAL A 541 30.89 19.61 12.18
C VAL A 541 29.99 20.49 11.30
N ALA A 542 29.45 21.59 11.83
CA ALA A 542 28.61 22.52 11.09
C ALA A 542 29.39 23.59 10.31
N ARG A 543 30.69 23.76 10.60
CA ARG A 543 31.61 24.64 9.84
C ARG A 543 32.23 23.87 8.69
#